data_AF-A0A957T532-F1
#
_entry.id   AF-A0A957T532-F1
#
_cell.length_a   1.000
_cell.length_b   1.000
_cell.length_c   1.000
_cell.angle_alpha   90.00
_cell.angle_beta   90.00
_cell.angle_gamma   90.00
#
_symmetry.space_group_name_H-M   'P 1'
#
loop_
_entity.id
_entity.type
_entity.pdbx_description
1 polymer ?
#
loop_
_entity_poly.entity_id
_entity_poly.type
_entity_poly.pdbx_seq_one_letter_code
_entity_poly.pdbx_strand_id
1 'polypeptide(L)'
;QAFSDSDGRYQLALPHGLHQLVIEKAGYRRQTVALQVDPSTSADNDVVLDAAPTILLVEADAYRGWFNGWPIGEFFRSALTAEGYLYTDWPIQYADQTDTLVLADGSTGYGRPSLATLAQYDLVIWAQSACNSGVQGCFIANSPTRLGADEALRHYLDQGGRLLLSGQDLGGWEDGLPLFADYLQTALVADRAAGTGSTLTGSGFLSGLQITMTNASLYGYANGSLQLAPDAVVAEAGAPTVYPILTYDDSQLPAALAIDPCNADYRAAYFAVGYENIARRGKEQDPAFSALLGRTVAWLAGARRAQDVELVVEKPLRFGAPGAAVTVPVQLINTGRQPLTLQLRFDGNQWPVSLQRTGEALPAQLQLAPCRRIDLTAVAAIPSSAVRDAGDIATLTLEASAVDGTPLPALTQRAEVATTVFPTWQVAPSLPTPRYQQATVALPGIPGERAGQLYAIGGWADGGDSSGGNVVAQTTNERFDSCTGQWQTLAA
;
A
#
# COMPACT_ATOMS: atom_id res chain seq x y z
N GLN A 1 -23.05 31.17 11.66
CA GLN A 1 -22.04 30.53 12.53
C GLN A 1 -22.30 31.01 13.95
N ALA A 2 -22.24 30.12 14.93
CA ALA A 2 -22.21 30.48 16.34
C ALA A 2 -21.07 29.70 17.02
N PHE A 3 -20.64 30.15 18.19
CA PHE A 3 -19.66 29.47 19.00
C PHE A 3 -20.34 28.98 20.28
N SER A 4 -19.96 27.80 20.75
CA SER A 4 -20.39 27.35 22.07
C SER A 4 -19.62 28.06 23.17
N ASP A 5 -20.21 28.12 24.36
CA ASP A 5 -19.51 28.51 25.58
C ASP A 5 -18.58 27.39 26.09
N SER A 6 -17.93 27.61 27.23
CA SER A 6 -17.04 26.63 27.86
C SER A 6 -17.76 25.35 28.29
N ASP A 7 -19.07 25.40 28.52
CA ASP A 7 -19.91 24.25 28.88
C ASP A 7 -20.45 23.52 27.63
N GLY A 8 -20.11 23.99 26.43
CA GLY A 8 -20.59 23.44 25.16
C GLY A 8 -21.99 23.91 24.77
N ARG A 9 -22.59 24.86 25.49
CA ARG A 9 -23.92 25.39 25.12
C ARG A 9 -23.80 26.38 23.97
N TYR A 10 -24.76 26.34 23.07
CA TYR A 10 -24.82 27.25 21.92
C TYR A 10 -26.25 27.74 21.70
N GLN A 11 -26.40 28.85 20.98
CA GLN A 11 -27.68 29.36 20.54
C GLN A 11 -27.58 29.81 19.08
N LEU A 12 -28.45 29.29 18.22
CA LEU A 12 -28.60 29.73 16.84
C LEU A 12 -30.04 30.16 16.58
N ALA A 13 -30.20 31.29 15.90
CA ALA A 13 -31.45 31.65 15.25
C ALA A 13 -31.39 31.20 13.78
N LEU A 14 -32.30 30.32 13.38
CA LEU A 14 -32.37 29.78 12.02
C LEU A 14 -33.73 30.13 11.39
N PRO A 15 -33.79 30.37 10.06
CA PRO A 15 -35.07 30.50 9.36
C PRO A 15 -35.95 29.25 9.50
N HIS A 16 -37.26 29.39 9.30
CA HIS A 16 -38.14 28.24 9.17
C HIS A 16 -37.68 27.31 8.03
N GLY A 17 -37.59 26.00 8.28
CA GLY A 17 -37.24 25.00 7.28
C GLY A 17 -36.28 23.92 7.79
N LEU A 18 -35.84 23.07 6.86
CA LEU A 18 -34.86 22.02 7.12
C LEU A 18 -33.45 22.59 6.98
N HIS A 19 -32.63 22.39 8.00
CA HIS A 19 -31.23 22.81 8.05
C HIS A 19 -30.31 21.63 8.32
N GLN A 20 -29.05 21.77 7.91
CA GLN A 20 -27.97 20.89 8.36
C GLN A 20 -27.05 21.70 9.26
N LEU A 21 -26.97 21.28 10.52
CA LEU A 21 -26.01 21.80 11.48
C LEU A 21 -24.72 21.01 11.34
N VAL A 22 -23.64 21.70 11.02
CA VAL A 22 -22.27 21.15 11.02
C VAL A 22 -21.59 21.62 12.30
N ILE A 23 -21.11 20.67 13.10
CA ILE A 23 -20.52 20.93 14.42
C ILE A 23 -19.08 20.44 14.39
N GLU A 24 -18.17 21.32 14.79
CA GLU A 24 -16.73 21.11 14.69
C GLU A 24 -16.04 21.54 15.99
N LYS A 25 -15.10 20.70 16.44
CA LYS A 25 -14.19 21.01 17.54
C LYS A 25 -12.90 20.24 17.32
N ALA A 26 -11.76 20.92 17.41
CA ALA A 26 -10.46 20.25 17.36
C ALA A 26 -10.38 19.12 18.40
N GLY A 27 -9.83 17.98 18.01
CA GLY A 27 -9.82 16.76 18.83
C GLY A 27 -11.11 15.92 18.74
N TYR A 28 -12.04 16.27 17.85
CA TYR A 28 -13.29 15.52 17.63
C TYR A 28 -13.62 15.40 16.15
N ARG A 29 -14.41 14.37 15.79
CA ARG A 29 -14.98 14.24 14.45
C ARG A 29 -16.07 15.30 14.24
N ARG A 30 -16.08 15.87 13.04
CA ARG A 30 -17.19 16.69 12.52
C ARG A 30 -18.47 15.86 12.53
N GLN A 31 -19.53 16.42 13.09
CA GLN A 31 -20.87 15.83 13.06
C GLN A 31 -21.81 16.72 12.25
N THR A 32 -22.73 16.08 11.52
CA THR A 32 -23.78 16.77 10.75
C THR A 32 -25.14 16.29 11.22
N VAL A 33 -25.96 17.20 11.72
CA VAL A 33 -27.31 16.91 12.24
C VAL A 33 -28.35 17.62 11.39
N ALA A 34 -29.36 16.90 10.93
CA ALA A 34 -30.51 17.48 10.26
C ALA A 34 -31.47 18.05 11.31
N LEU A 35 -31.84 19.32 11.19
CA LEU A 35 -32.74 20.01 12.11
C LEU A 35 -33.90 20.63 11.33
N GLN A 36 -35.13 20.27 11.72
CA GLN A 36 -36.34 20.94 11.26
C GLN A 36 -36.67 22.10 12.20
N VAL A 37 -36.78 23.31 11.68
CA VAL A 37 -37.08 24.53 12.46
C VAL A 37 -38.48 25.03 12.10
N ASP A 38 -39.41 25.01 13.06
CA ASP A 38 -40.79 25.45 12.89
C ASP A 38 -41.00 26.92 13.37
N PRO A 39 -42.03 27.65 12.90
CA PRO A 39 -42.15 29.11 13.06
C PRO A 39 -42.34 29.63 14.49
N SER A 40 -42.34 28.75 15.51
CA SER A 40 -42.64 29.13 16.90
C SER A 40 -42.03 28.20 17.94
N THR A 41 -41.05 27.37 17.59
CA THR A 41 -40.43 26.40 18.52
C THR A 41 -38.95 26.75 18.75
N SER A 42 -38.55 26.74 20.02
CA SER A 42 -37.16 26.47 20.38
C SER A 42 -36.98 24.96 20.34
N ALA A 43 -35.91 24.50 19.69
CA ALA A 43 -35.53 23.11 19.66
C ALA A 43 -34.22 22.95 20.44
N ASP A 44 -34.25 22.13 21.48
CA ASP A 44 -33.03 21.70 22.16
C ASP A 44 -32.44 20.52 21.36
N ASN A 45 -31.17 20.62 21.01
CA ASN A 45 -30.46 19.60 20.27
C ASN A 45 -29.11 19.36 20.94
N ASP A 46 -28.99 18.22 21.62
CA ASP A 46 -27.74 17.79 22.23
C ASP A 46 -26.97 16.90 21.25
N VAL A 47 -25.71 17.26 20.99
CA VAL A 47 -24.84 16.50 20.08
C VAL A 47 -23.58 16.07 20.81
N VAL A 48 -23.34 14.76 20.82
CA VAL A 48 -22.09 14.17 21.31
C VAL A 48 -21.15 14.01 20.12
N LEU A 49 -19.95 14.56 20.22
CA LEU A 49 -18.92 14.40 19.20
C LEU A 49 -18.00 13.21 19.56
N ASP A 50 -17.69 12.39 18.56
CA ASP A 50 -16.71 11.32 18.71
C ASP A 50 -15.30 11.92 18.80
N ALA A 51 -14.46 11.39 19.68
CA ALA A 51 -13.06 11.83 19.79
C ALA A 51 -12.29 11.53 18.48
N ALA A 52 -11.35 12.41 18.13
CA ALA A 52 -10.48 12.28 16.97
C ALA A 52 -9.09 12.86 17.30
N PRO A 53 -8.01 12.41 16.64
CA PRO A 53 -6.73 13.08 16.76
C PRO A 53 -6.80 14.50 16.18
N THR A 54 -6.00 15.40 16.74
CA THR A 54 -5.57 16.61 16.04
C THR A 54 -4.60 16.21 14.93
N ILE A 55 -4.86 16.66 13.70
CA ILE A 55 -4.11 16.24 12.52
C ILE A 55 -3.36 17.44 11.90
N LEU A 56 -2.06 17.27 11.67
CA LEU A 56 -1.29 18.12 10.77
C LEU A 56 -1.17 17.42 9.42
N LEU A 57 -1.73 17.99 8.36
CA LEU A 57 -1.57 17.52 7.00
C LEU A 57 -0.42 18.29 6.34
N VAL A 58 0.77 17.71 6.37
CA VAL A 58 1.97 18.25 5.73
C VAL A 58 1.99 17.84 4.27
N GLU A 59 2.05 18.83 3.40
CA GLU A 59 2.20 18.60 1.96
C GLU A 59 3.59 19.07 1.53
N ALA A 60 4.48 18.10 1.30
CA ALA A 60 5.89 18.34 0.99
C ALA A 60 6.09 19.00 -0.39
N ASP A 61 5.15 18.81 -1.31
CA ASP A 61 5.23 19.23 -2.72
C ASP A 61 4.22 20.32 -3.09
N ALA A 62 3.77 21.14 -2.13
CA ALA A 62 2.69 22.10 -2.36
C ALA A 62 2.96 23.09 -3.50
N TYR A 63 4.23 23.36 -3.83
CA TYR A 63 4.62 24.23 -4.94
C TYR A 63 4.64 23.52 -6.31
N ARG A 64 5.05 22.24 -6.38
CA ARG A 64 5.27 21.50 -7.65
C ARG A 64 5.10 19.98 -7.52
N GLY A 65 3.89 19.54 -7.17
CA GLY A 65 3.51 18.13 -7.23
C GLY A 65 3.08 17.68 -8.63
N TRP A 66 2.25 16.63 -8.71
CA TRP A 66 1.69 16.05 -9.96
C TRP A 66 1.11 17.07 -10.93
N PHE A 67 0.63 18.19 -10.41
CA PHE A 67 0.04 19.27 -11.15
C PHE A 67 0.66 20.59 -10.74
N ASN A 68 1.14 21.37 -11.71
CA ASN A 68 1.62 22.72 -11.43
C ASN A 68 0.45 23.58 -10.91
N GLY A 69 0.56 24.04 -9.65
CA GLY A 69 -0.49 24.80 -8.97
C GLY A 69 -1.66 23.97 -8.43
N TRP A 70 -1.55 22.63 -8.42
CA TRP A 70 -2.61 21.74 -7.92
C TRP A 70 -2.03 20.75 -6.90
N PRO A 71 -2.22 21.02 -5.60
CA PRO A 71 -1.68 20.21 -4.53
C PRO A 71 -2.24 18.78 -4.50
N ILE A 72 -1.40 17.78 -4.21
CA ILE A 72 -1.84 16.41 -3.89
C ILE A 72 -2.61 16.37 -2.56
N GLY A 73 -2.45 17.39 -1.72
CA GLY A 73 -3.17 17.54 -0.46
C GLY A 73 -4.68 17.47 -0.62
N GLU A 74 -5.24 17.83 -1.79
CA GLU A 74 -6.69 17.73 -2.05
C GLU A 74 -7.23 16.31 -1.91
N PHE A 75 -6.44 15.28 -2.26
CA PHE A 75 -6.86 13.89 -2.10
C PHE A 75 -7.05 13.53 -0.62
N PHE A 76 -6.11 13.95 0.22
CA PHE A 76 -6.18 13.76 1.66
C PHE A 76 -7.29 14.61 2.28
N ARG A 77 -7.38 15.89 1.93
CA ARG A 77 -8.43 16.81 2.41
C ARG A 77 -9.82 16.26 2.12
N SER A 78 -10.06 15.79 0.90
CA SER A 78 -11.35 15.20 0.52
C SER A 78 -11.68 13.95 1.35
N ALA A 79 -10.72 13.07 1.57
CA ALA A 79 -10.93 11.84 2.33
C ALA A 79 -11.12 12.11 3.83
N LEU A 80 -10.28 12.95 4.44
CA LEU A 80 -10.42 13.37 5.84
C LEU A 80 -11.77 14.05 6.07
N THR A 81 -12.19 14.95 5.17
CA THR A 81 -13.48 15.62 5.25
C THR A 81 -14.64 14.62 5.15
N ALA A 82 -14.56 13.64 4.24
CA ALA A 82 -15.57 12.60 4.09
C ALA A 82 -15.69 11.70 5.32
N GLU A 83 -14.58 11.44 6.01
CA GLU A 83 -14.51 10.64 7.24
C GLU A 83 -14.80 11.47 8.51
N GLY A 84 -15.03 12.78 8.35
CA GLY A 84 -15.32 13.70 9.45
C GLY A 84 -14.11 14.13 10.27
N TYR A 85 -12.88 13.97 9.78
CA TYR A 85 -11.68 14.44 10.46
C TYR A 85 -11.40 15.91 10.17
N LEU A 86 -11.08 16.66 11.23
CA LEU A 86 -10.53 18.01 11.13
C LEU A 86 -9.00 17.93 11.04
N TYR A 87 -8.39 18.89 10.33
CA TYR A 87 -6.95 18.94 10.09
C TYR A 87 -6.48 20.39 9.97
N THR A 88 -5.20 20.62 10.23
CA THR A 88 -4.49 21.84 9.84
C THR A 88 -3.69 21.55 8.58
N ASP A 89 -3.92 22.32 7.53
CA ASP A 89 -3.10 22.26 6.31
C ASP A 89 -1.73 22.90 6.56
N TRP A 90 -0.67 22.20 6.12
CA TRP A 90 0.70 22.68 6.16
C TRP A 90 1.39 22.48 4.80
N PRO A 91 1.07 23.34 3.82
CA PRO A 91 1.67 23.25 2.49
C PRO A 91 3.09 23.83 2.50
N ILE A 92 4.13 23.01 2.39
CA ILE A 92 5.51 23.52 2.41
C ILE A 92 5.77 24.35 1.14
N GLN A 93 5.97 25.64 1.33
CA GLN A 93 6.24 26.63 0.28
C GLN A 93 7.70 27.10 0.28
N TYR A 94 8.32 27.12 1.47
CA TYR A 94 9.67 27.66 1.67
C TYR A 94 10.55 26.61 2.36
N ALA A 95 11.10 25.69 1.56
CA ALA A 95 11.86 24.55 2.07
C ALA A 95 13.13 24.94 2.84
N ASP A 96 13.66 26.15 2.70
CA ASP A 96 14.80 26.68 3.46
C ASP A 96 14.41 27.27 4.82
N GLN A 97 13.12 27.54 5.04
CA GLN A 97 12.58 28.09 6.27
C GLN A 97 12.04 26.99 7.19
N THR A 98 11.93 27.30 8.47
CA THR A 98 11.34 26.44 9.49
C THR A 98 10.12 27.13 10.09
N ASP A 99 9.07 26.36 10.35
CA ASP A 99 7.76 26.83 10.80
C ASP A 99 7.11 27.83 9.84
N THR A 100 6.55 28.93 10.35
CA THR A 100 5.88 29.93 9.55
C THR A 100 6.69 31.22 9.46
N LEU A 101 6.51 31.94 8.37
CA LEU A 101 7.04 33.28 8.18
C LEU A 101 5.93 34.23 7.71
N VAL A 102 6.07 35.51 8.02
CA VAL A 102 5.17 36.55 7.48
C VAL A 102 5.77 37.04 6.17
N LEU A 103 5.01 36.91 5.08
CA LEU A 103 5.40 37.34 3.75
C LEU A 103 5.27 38.87 3.58
N ALA A 104 5.85 39.40 2.52
CA ALA A 104 5.83 40.84 2.25
C ALA A 104 4.42 41.43 2.08
N ASP A 105 3.44 40.60 1.70
CA ASP A 105 2.03 40.96 1.59
C ASP A 105 1.23 40.76 2.89
N GLY A 106 1.89 40.35 3.97
CA GLY A 106 1.30 40.08 5.28
C GLY A 106 0.67 38.69 5.43
N SER A 107 0.69 37.85 4.39
CA SER A 107 0.21 36.48 4.47
C SER A 107 1.20 35.54 5.17
N THR A 108 0.73 34.38 5.62
CA THR A 108 1.57 33.34 6.24
C THR A 108 2.19 32.46 5.16
N GLY A 109 3.52 32.43 5.11
CA GLY A 109 4.29 31.43 4.40
C GLY A 109 4.61 30.25 5.30
N TYR A 110 4.69 29.06 4.72
CA TYR A 110 4.93 27.81 5.43
C TYR A 110 6.27 27.20 5.00
N GLY A 111 7.18 27.05 5.94
CA GLY A 111 8.41 26.27 5.81
C GLY A 111 8.22 24.83 6.29
N ARG A 112 9.31 24.18 6.66
CA ARG A 112 9.26 22.82 7.24
C ARG A 112 8.77 22.90 8.69
N PRO A 113 7.83 22.06 9.13
CA PRO A 113 7.39 22.08 10.52
C PRO A 113 8.55 21.67 11.44
N SER A 114 8.82 22.47 12.47
CA SER A 114 9.76 22.11 13.54
C SER A 114 9.16 21.05 14.46
N LEU A 115 9.99 20.44 15.29
CA LEU A 115 9.51 19.54 16.35
C LEU A 115 8.46 20.22 17.25
N ALA A 116 8.63 21.51 17.58
CA ALA A 116 7.68 22.24 18.41
C ALA A 116 6.31 22.40 17.72
N THR A 117 6.28 22.49 16.39
CA THR A 117 5.04 22.46 15.60
C THR A 117 4.46 21.05 15.54
N LEU A 118 5.27 20.04 15.20
CA LEU A 118 4.82 18.65 15.10
C LEU A 118 4.21 18.14 16.43
N ALA A 119 4.84 18.48 17.56
CA ALA A 119 4.41 18.06 18.90
C ALA A 119 3.07 18.66 19.36
N GLN A 120 2.48 19.59 18.62
CA GLN A 120 1.13 20.12 18.88
C GLN A 120 0.02 19.21 18.34
N TYR A 121 0.37 18.18 17.56
CA TYR A 121 -0.58 17.33 16.86
C TYR A 121 -0.44 15.86 17.28
N ASP A 122 -1.57 15.21 17.51
CA ASP A 122 -1.64 13.78 17.81
C ASP A 122 -1.19 12.93 16.62
N LEU A 123 -1.41 13.43 15.39
CA LEU A 123 -1.08 12.75 14.14
C LEU A 123 -0.52 13.73 13.10
N VAL A 124 0.60 13.35 12.50
CA VAL A 124 1.17 13.99 11.32
C VAL A 124 0.94 13.09 10.10
N ILE A 125 0.28 13.64 9.08
CA ILE A 125 0.19 13.03 7.75
C ILE A 125 1.19 13.75 6.86
N TRP A 126 2.25 13.05 6.45
CA TRP A 126 3.24 13.55 5.51
C TRP A 126 2.93 13.05 4.11
N ALA A 127 2.36 13.93 3.29
CA ALA A 127 1.99 13.65 1.90
C ALA A 127 3.07 14.19 0.95
N GLN A 128 3.53 13.32 0.07
CA GLN A 128 4.52 13.62 -0.95
C GLN A 128 4.17 12.90 -2.26
N SER A 129 4.50 13.53 -3.39
CA SER A 129 4.41 12.98 -4.73
C SER A 129 5.79 12.55 -5.26
N ALA A 130 5.84 11.66 -6.25
CA ALA A 130 7.15 11.38 -6.88
C ALA A 130 7.49 12.42 -7.93
N CYS A 131 8.63 13.04 -7.72
CA CYS A 131 9.25 14.05 -8.57
C CYS A 131 10.50 13.45 -9.22
N ASN A 132 10.44 13.07 -10.49
CA ASN A 132 11.62 12.65 -11.26
C ASN A 132 12.26 13.85 -11.99
N SER A 133 13.57 14.01 -11.83
CA SER A 133 14.38 15.04 -12.48
C SER A 133 14.53 14.79 -13.98
N GLY A 134 14.37 15.81 -14.82
CA GLY A 134 14.89 15.73 -16.18
C GLY A 134 14.51 16.86 -17.12
N VAL A 135 13.23 17.24 -17.18
CA VAL A 135 12.81 18.29 -18.13
C VAL A 135 11.68 19.12 -17.51
N GLN A 136 11.98 20.40 -17.24
CA GLN A 136 11.05 21.43 -16.80
C GLN A 136 10.29 21.18 -15.47
N GLY A 137 11.04 21.10 -14.37
CA GLY A 137 10.57 21.77 -13.16
C GLY A 137 10.46 20.98 -11.86
N CYS A 138 10.99 19.77 -11.80
CA CYS A 138 11.05 18.98 -10.58
C CYS A 138 12.53 18.78 -10.20
N PHE A 139 13.10 19.70 -9.41
CA PHE A 139 14.56 19.77 -9.16
C PHE A 139 14.99 19.26 -7.77
N ILE A 140 14.06 18.91 -6.89
CA ILE A 140 14.38 18.42 -5.55
C ILE A 140 13.34 17.34 -5.20
N ALA A 141 13.78 16.09 -5.07
CA ALA A 141 13.00 15.09 -4.35
C ALA A 141 12.78 15.62 -2.93
N ASN A 142 11.55 15.97 -2.55
CA ASN A 142 11.23 16.56 -1.26
C ASN A 142 10.97 15.48 -0.20
N SER A 143 11.79 14.43 -0.24
CA SER A 143 11.77 13.38 0.77
C SER A 143 12.10 13.97 2.14
N PRO A 144 11.59 13.41 3.26
CA PRO A 144 11.84 13.93 4.60
C PRO A 144 13.31 14.27 4.86
N THR A 145 14.25 13.42 4.45
CA THR A 145 15.68 13.66 4.65
C THR A 145 16.19 14.81 3.77
N ARG A 146 15.77 14.87 2.50
CA ARG A 146 16.22 15.92 1.57
C ARG A 146 15.67 17.30 1.91
N LEU A 147 14.47 17.38 2.46
CA LEU A 147 13.93 18.61 3.02
C LEU A 147 14.66 19.01 4.32
N GLY A 148 15.29 18.07 5.03
CA GLY A 148 15.82 18.30 6.37
C GLY A 148 14.74 18.25 7.46
N ALA A 149 13.65 17.50 7.21
CA ALA A 149 12.58 17.26 8.16
C ALA A 149 12.73 15.93 8.93
N ASP A 150 13.60 15.02 8.45
CA ASP A 150 13.89 13.72 9.08
C ASP A 150 14.11 13.82 10.60
N GLU A 151 15.00 14.71 11.05
CA GLU A 151 15.33 14.83 12.47
C GLU A 151 14.12 15.23 13.32
N ALA A 152 13.33 16.20 12.85
CA ALA A 152 12.12 16.64 13.55
C ALA A 152 11.06 15.52 13.60
N LEU A 153 10.90 14.76 12.51
CA LEU A 153 9.97 13.63 12.46
C LEU A 153 10.40 12.50 13.38
N ARG A 154 11.68 12.14 13.41
CA ARG A 154 12.21 11.11 14.33
C ARG A 154 12.02 11.52 15.79
N HIS A 155 12.33 12.77 16.15
CA HIS A 155 12.07 13.25 17.50
C HIS A 155 10.59 13.37 17.86
N TYR A 156 9.73 13.64 16.88
CA TYR A 156 8.29 13.56 17.07
C TYR A 156 7.86 12.11 17.39
N LEU A 157 8.41 11.12 16.69
CA LEU A 157 8.18 9.71 17.00
C LEU A 157 8.80 9.29 18.35
N ASP A 158 9.97 9.81 18.74
CA ASP A 158 10.55 9.57 20.07
C ASP A 158 9.62 10.02 21.20
N GLN A 159 8.82 11.06 20.97
CA GLN A 159 7.82 11.58 21.91
C GLN A 159 6.49 10.81 21.86
N GLY A 160 6.42 9.71 21.11
CA GLY A 160 5.20 8.95 20.92
C GLY A 160 4.24 9.59 19.91
N GLY A 161 4.76 10.35 18.93
CA GLY A 161 3.96 10.85 17.82
C GLY A 161 3.33 9.76 16.95
N ARG A 162 2.42 10.15 16.05
CA ARG A 162 1.82 9.24 15.05
C ARG A 162 2.11 9.75 13.66
N LEU A 163 2.59 8.89 12.77
CA LEU A 163 2.95 9.28 11.40
C LEU A 163 2.23 8.44 10.36
N LEU A 164 1.53 9.10 9.43
CA LEU A 164 1.23 8.52 8.13
C LEU A 164 2.19 9.13 7.11
N LEU A 165 3.15 8.35 6.62
CA LEU A 165 4.00 8.73 5.51
C LEU A 165 3.41 8.18 4.22
N SER A 166 3.26 9.02 3.19
CA SER A 166 2.69 8.59 1.92
C SER A 166 3.36 9.27 0.75
N GLY A 167 3.78 8.46 -0.23
CA GLY A 167 4.32 8.93 -1.50
C GLY A 167 4.99 7.81 -2.27
N GLN A 168 5.02 7.95 -3.59
CA GLN A 168 5.82 7.12 -4.51
C GLN A 168 7.30 7.50 -4.51
N ASP A 169 8.16 6.57 -4.93
CA ASP A 169 9.63 6.65 -5.00
C ASP A 169 10.35 6.92 -3.66
N LEU A 170 9.61 7.00 -2.55
CA LEU A 170 10.17 7.23 -1.24
C LEU A 170 11.08 6.09 -0.79
N GLY A 171 10.73 4.84 -1.11
CA GLY A 171 11.58 3.70 -0.78
C GLY A 171 12.92 3.82 -1.49
N GLY A 172 12.94 4.21 -2.78
CA GLY A 172 14.19 4.40 -3.52
C GLY A 172 15.06 5.55 -3.01
N TRP A 173 14.49 6.56 -2.36
CA TRP A 173 15.22 7.75 -1.91
C TRP A 173 15.63 7.74 -0.45
N GLU A 174 14.87 7.03 0.38
CA GLU A 174 15.03 7.03 1.84
C GLU A 174 15.53 5.68 2.40
N ASP A 175 15.59 4.61 1.59
CA ASP A 175 16.10 3.31 2.06
C ASP A 175 17.51 3.41 2.67
N GLY A 176 17.66 2.83 3.86
CA GLY A 176 18.85 2.92 4.70
C GLY A 176 19.10 4.26 5.41
N LEU A 177 18.24 5.28 5.23
CA LEU A 177 18.33 6.54 5.97
C LEU A 177 17.63 6.45 7.33
N PRO A 178 17.99 7.28 8.34
CA PRO A 178 17.57 7.09 9.73
C PRO A 178 16.06 6.92 9.96
N LEU A 179 15.20 7.75 9.35
CA LEU A 179 13.74 7.57 9.51
C LEU A 179 13.28 6.20 9.00
N PHE A 180 13.81 5.72 7.88
CA PHE A 180 13.41 4.44 7.29
C PHE A 180 14.05 3.25 8.01
N ALA A 181 15.34 3.30 8.30
CA ALA A 181 16.06 2.20 8.95
C ALA A 181 15.66 2.04 10.43
N ASP A 182 15.59 3.14 11.18
CA ASP A 182 15.43 3.05 12.64
C ASP A 182 13.94 3.07 13.07
N TYR A 183 13.07 3.76 12.33
CA TYR A 183 11.68 3.96 12.74
C TYR A 183 10.68 3.18 11.89
N LEU A 184 10.78 3.22 10.57
CA LEU A 184 9.84 2.49 9.71
C LEU A 184 10.26 1.02 9.54
N GLN A 185 11.55 0.72 9.60
CA GLN A 185 12.19 -0.58 9.40
C GLN A 185 11.70 -1.28 8.13
N THR A 186 11.78 -0.57 7.00
CA THR A 186 11.27 -1.03 5.70
C THR A 186 12.38 -1.06 4.66
N ALA A 187 12.27 -1.99 3.70
CA ALA A 187 13.18 -2.10 2.57
C ALA A 187 12.41 -2.05 1.24
N LEU A 188 12.97 -1.39 0.23
CA LEU A 188 12.41 -1.36 -1.12
C LEU A 188 12.57 -2.73 -1.80
N VAL A 189 11.51 -3.20 -2.46
CA VAL A 189 11.53 -4.47 -3.22
C VAL A 189 11.36 -4.23 -4.71
N ALA A 190 10.52 -3.27 -5.09
CA ALA A 190 10.33 -2.91 -6.49
C ALA A 190 9.94 -1.44 -6.61
N ASP A 191 10.62 -0.75 -7.52
CA ASP A 191 10.16 0.50 -8.11
C ASP A 191 9.11 0.17 -9.19
N ARG A 192 8.05 0.97 -9.30
CA ARG A 192 6.91 0.79 -10.23
C ARG A 192 6.23 -0.56 -10.10
N ALA A 193 5.91 -0.95 -8.87
CA ALA A 193 5.36 -2.25 -8.53
C ALA A 193 4.01 -2.58 -9.18
N ALA A 194 3.27 -1.57 -9.64
CA ALA A 194 1.96 -1.73 -10.24
C ALA A 194 1.61 -0.58 -11.20
N GLY A 195 0.54 -0.76 -11.96
CA GLY A 195 0.06 0.19 -12.96
C GLY A 195 -1.35 0.69 -12.69
N THR A 196 -1.83 1.57 -13.56
CA THR A 196 -3.22 2.03 -13.52
C THR A 196 -4.17 0.85 -13.76
N GLY A 197 -5.21 0.73 -12.94
CA GLY A 197 -6.16 -0.38 -13.01
C GLY A 197 -5.70 -1.65 -12.28
N SER A 198 -4.45 -1.73 -11.80
CA SER A 198 -4.08 -2.76 -10.82
C SER A 198 -4.94 -2.60 -9.57
N THR A 199 -5.26 -3.70 -8.90
CA THR A 199 -6.05 -3.69 -7.66
C THR A 199 -5.18 -3.99 -6.45
N LEU A 200 -5.59 -3.48 -5.30
CA LEU A 200 -4.97 -3.75 -4.01
C LEU A 200 -6.00 -4.32 -3.06
N THR A 201 -5.56 -5.29 -2.26
CA THR A 201 -6.36 -5.86 -1.17
C THR A 201 -5.81 -5.39 0.17
N GLY A 202 -6.71 -4.96 1.05
CA GLY A 202 -6.39 -4.58 2.43
C GLY A 202 -6.32 -5.77 3.39
N SER A 203 -5.40 -5.71 4.34
CA SER A 203 -5.22 -6.66 5.45
C SER A 203 -5.28 -5.95 6.81
N GLY A 204 -5.37 -6.73 7.89
CA GLY A 204 -5.47 -6.20 9.25
C GLY A 204 -6.65 -5.23 9.42
N PHE A 205 -6.39 -4.01 9.91
CA PHE A 205 -7.42 -2.98 10.06
C PHE A 205 -8.00 -2.45 8.73
N LEU A 206 -7.36 -2.78 7.60
CA LEU A 206 -7.86 -2.49 6.24
C LEU A 206 -8.58 -3.68 5.60
N SER A 207 -8.76 -4.79 6.33
CA SER A 207 -9.44 -5.98 5.82
C SER A 207 -10.83 -5.65 5.26
N GLY A 208 -11.14 -6.28 4.12
CA GLY A 208 -12.38 -6.08 3.36
C GLY A 208 -12.37 -4.87 2.42
N LEU A 209 -11.29 -4.08 2.38
CA LEU A 209 -11.11 -3.07 1.35
C LEU A 209 -10.46 -3.66 0.11
N GLN A 210 -11.01 -3.34 -1.06
CA GLN A 210 -10.38 -3.57 -2.35
C GLN A 210 -10.32 -2.23 -3.07
N ILE A 211 -9.13 -1.81 -3.48
CA ILE A 211 -8.89 -0.48 -4.05
C ILE A 211 -8.31 -0.62 -5.44
N THR A 212 -8.87 0.07 -6.42
CA THR A 212 -8.29 0.13 -7.76
C THR A 212 -7.30 1.30 -7.83
N MET A 213 -6.10 1.03 -8.34
CA MET A 213 -5.11 2.06 -8.62
C MET A 213 -5.63 3.02 -9.67
N THR A 214 -5.66 4.28 -9.27
CA THR A 214 -5.92 5.40 -10.15
C THR A 214 -4.58 6.02 -10.53
N ASN A 215 -4.41 6.43 -11.79
CA ASN A 215 -3.31 7.33 -12.11
C ASN A 215 -3.73 8.74 -11.76
N ALA A 216 -2.90 9.45 -11.00
CA ALA A 216 -3.19 10.80 -10.62
C ALA A 216 -3.51 11.73 -11.81
N SER A 217 -2.89 11.47 -12.95
CA SER A 217 -2.97 12.29 -14.16
C SER A 217 -4.19 12.09 -15.08
N LEU A 218 -4.94 10.97 -15.01
CA LEU A 218 -5.68 10.49 -16.20
C LEU A 218 -7.20 10.74 -16.31
N TYR A 219 -7.81 11.65 -15.54
CA TYR A 219 -9.23 12.03 -15.75
C TYR A 219 -9.43 13.34 -16.51
N GLY A 220 -8.66 13.55 -17.60
CA GLY A 220 -8.88 14.66 -18.53
C GLY A 220 -8.29 16.02 -18.13
N TYR A 221 -7.51 16.07 -17.03
CA TYR A 221 -6.61 17.20 -16.80
C TYR A 221 -5.35 16.98 -17.62
N ALA A 222 -5.11 17.80 -18.64
CA ALA A 222 -3.99 17.67 -19.59
C ALA A 222 -2.58 17.86 -18.98
N ASN A 223 -2.46 17.96 -17.65
CA ASN A 223 -1.29 18.53 -16.98
C ASN A 223 -0.60 17.55 -16.01
N GLY A 224 -0.93 16.26 -16.05
CA GLY A 224 -0.15 15.26 -15.33
C GLY A 224 1.24 15.16 -15.93
N SER A 225 2.24 15.70 -15.22
CA SER A 225 3.62 15.80 -15.71
C SER A 225 4.54 14.69 -15.19
N LEU A 226 4.02 13.85 -14.27
CA LEU A 226 4.81 12.85 -13.55
C LEU A 226 4.38 11.45 -13.95
N GLN A 227 5.34 10.54 -13.91
CA GLN A 227 5.10 9.13 -14.17
C GLN A 227 4.54 8.48 -12.90
N LEU A 228 3.56 7.58 -13.07
CA LEU A 228 3.10 6.68 -12.03
C LEU A 228 4.24 5.70 -11.68
N ALA A 229 4.74 5.76 -10.45
CA ALA A 229 5.87 4.96 -9.97
C ALA A 229 5.64 4.47 -8.53
N PRO A 230 4.57 3.69 -8.28
CA PRO A 230 4.29 3.20 -6.94
C PRO A 230 5.38 2.21 -6.49
N ASP A 231 5.85 2.35 -5.26
CA ASP A 231 6.83 1.44 -4.68
C ASP A 231 6.15 0.20 -4.07
N ALA A 232 6.86 -0.93 -4.10
CA ALA A 232 6.60 -2.05 -3.21
C ALA A 232 7.71 -2.19 -2.18
N VAL A 233 7.31 -2.44 -0.94
CA VAL A 233 8.20 -2.48 0.23
C VAL A 233 7.95 -3.71 1.08
N VAL A 234 8.91 -4.10 1.91
CA VAL A 234 8.77 -5.16 2.91
C VAL A 234 9.33 -4.71 4.25
N ALA A 235 8.94 -5.39 5.32
CA ALA A 235 9.61 -5.26 6.60
C ALA A 235 11.07 -5.72 6.50
N GLU A 236 11.99 -4.98 7.11
CA GLU A 236 13.38 -5.42 7.25
C GLU A 236 13.50 -6.71 8.07
N ALA A 237 14.60 -7.43 7.86
CA ALA A 237 14.90 -8.62 8.64
C ALA A 237 15.06 -8.24 10.12
N GLY A 238 14.22 -8.82 10.99
CA GLY A 238 14.25 -8.54 12.43
C GLY A 238 13.36 -7.37 12.87
N ALA A 239 12.46 -6.87 12.01
CA ALA A 239 11.39 -5.94 12.36
C ALA A 239 10.07 -6.71 12.65
N PRO A 240 9.87 -7.30 13.84
CA PRO A 240 8.75 -8.20 14.12
C PRO A 240 7.38 -7.50 14.20
N THR A 241 7.37 -6.17 14.20
CA THR A 241 6.17 -5.33 14.39
C THR A 241 5.87 -4.48 13.17
N VAL A 242 6.52 -4.78 12.04
CA VAL A 242 6.24 -4.18 10.74
C VAL A 242 5.57 -5.22 9.86
N TYR A 243 4.40 -4.88 9.32
CA TYR A 243 3.58 -5.85 8.60
C TYR A 243 2.74 -5.20 7.49
N PRO A 244 2.44 -5.94 6.40
CA PRO A 244 1.66 -5.44 5.29
C PRO A 244 0.21 -5.16 5.67
N ILE A 245 -0.30 -4.03 5.20
CA ILE A 245 -1.69 -3.59 5.35
C ILE A 245 -2.40 -3.34 4.01
N LEU A 246 -1.63 -3.22 2.92
CA LEU A 246 -2.11 -3.25 1.54
C LEU A 246 -1.13 -4.08 0.70
N THR A 247 -1.66 -4.88 -0.22
CA THR A 247 -0.88 -5.72 -1.15
C THR A 247 -1.42 -5.56 -2.55
N TYR A 248 -0.52 -5.45 -3.55
CA TYR A 248 -0.92 -5.47 -4.96
C TYR A 248 -1.39 -6.86 -5.38
N ASP A 249 -2.57 -6.97 -5.99
CA ASP A 249 -3.16 -8.26 -6.36
C ASP A 249 -2.40 -8.94 -7.52
N ASP A 250 -1.73 -8.18 -8.38
CA ASP A 250 -0.99 -8.70 -9.54
C ASP A 250 0.39 -9.28 -9.16
N SER A 251 1.19 -8.51 -8.42
CA SER A 251 2.55 -8.87 -8.03
C SER A 251 2.63 -9.58 -6.68
N GLN A 252 1.57 -9.48 -5.86
CA GLN A 252 1.51 -9.96 -4.49
C GLN A 252 2.63 -9.37 -3.61
N LEU A 253 3.07 -8.15 -3.93
CA LEU A 253 4.03 -7.39 -3.14
C LEU A 253 3.30 -6.36 -2.26
N PRO A 254 3.81 -6.07 -1.04
CA PRO A 254 3.18 -5.07 -0.19
C PRO A 254 3.30 -3.65 -0.75
N ALA A 255 2.17 -2.95 -0.71
CA ALA A 255 1.99 -1.57 -1.16
C ALA A 255 1.98 -0.58 0.03
N ALA A 256 1.70 -1.07 1.23
CA ALA A 256 1.75 -0.31 2.46
C ALA A 256 2.06 -1.19 3.67
N LEU A 257 2.72 -0.60 4.66
CA LEU A 257 3.12 -1.25 5.92
C LEU A 257 2.55 -0.50 7.12
N ALA A 258 2.15 -1.24 8.16
CA ALA A 258 1.92 -0.72 9.50
C ALA A 258 3.15 -0.99 10.38
N ILE A 259 3.45 -0.05 11.26
CA ILE A 259 4.62 -0.03 12.15
C ILE A 259 4.14 0.26 13.59
N ASP A 260 4.24 -0.73 14.47
CA ASP A 260 3.78 -0.66 15.86
C ASP A 260 4.82 -1.25 16.84
N PRO A 261 5.99 -0.58 17.02
CA PRO A 261 7.10 -1.09 17.82
C PRO A 261 6.71 -1.29 19.27
N CYS A 262 7.32 -2.26 19.94
CA CYS A 262 6.87 -2.64 21.29
C CYS A 262 7.62 -2.03 22.44
N ASN A 263 8.78 -1.47 22.15
CA ASN A 263 9.64 -0.76 23.07
C ASN A 263 9.52 0.76 22.90
N ALA A 264 8.56 1.24 22.10
CA ALA A 264 8.29 2.64 21.87
C ALA A 264 6.78 2.88 21.79
N ASP A 265 6.36 4.11 22.10
CA ASP A 265 4.95 4.48 22.15
C ASP A 265 4.43 5.09 20.83
N TYR A 266 5.28 5.21 19.81
CA TYR A 266 4.88 5.72 18.49
C TYR A 266 4.19 4.65 17.64
N ARG A 267 3.44 5.11 16.64
CA ARG A 267 2.97 4.27 15.53
C ARG A 267 3.15 4.98 14.22
N ALA A 268 3.43 4.22 13.18
CA ALA A 268 3.47 4.74 11.83
C ALA A 268 2.76 3.83 10.84
N ALA A 269 2.29 4.43 9.75
CA ALA A 269 1.88 3.73 8.55
C ALA A 269 2.63 4.34 7.37
N TYR A 270 3.14 3.49 6.49
CA TYR A 270 3.85 3.92 5.30
C TYR A 270 3.14 3.40 4.05
N PHE A 271 2.59 4.32 3.25
CA PHE A 271 1.93 4.05 1.98
C PHE A 271 2.93 4.28 0.84
N ALA A 272 3.73 3.25 0.54
CA ALA A 272 4.72 3.23 -0.53
C ALA A 272 4.08 3.34 -1.94
N VAL A 273 2.82 2.88 -2.05
CA VAL A 273 1.98 3.12 -3.22
C VAL A 273 1.70 4.59 -3.50
N GLY A 274 1.81 5.47 -2.49
CA GLY A 274 1.30 6.84 -2.54
C GLY A 274 -0.22 6.88 -2.50
N TYR A 275 -0.82 7.57 -1.53
CA TYR A 275 -2.27 7.67 -1.40
C TYR A 275 -2.88 8.39 -2.61
N GLU A 276 -2.14 9.30 -3.23
CA GLU A 276 -2.55 9.94 -4.48
C GLU A 276 -2.81 8.92 -5.60
N ASN A 277 -2.14 7.77 -5.61
CA ASN A 277 -2.39 6.73 -6.62
C ASN A 277 -3.63 5.87 -6.28
N ILE A 278 -4.14 5.99 -5.07
CA ILE A 278 -5.29 5.22 -4.56
C ILE A 278 -6.25 6.15 -3.83
N ALA A 279 -6.53 7.30 -4.45
CA ALA A 279 -7.49 8.28 -3.97
C ALA A 279 -8.61 8.45 -4.99
N ARG A 280 -9.74 8.96 -4.49
CA ARG A 280 -10.94 9.23 -5.28
C ARG A 280 -10.66 10.25 -6.40
N ARG A 281 -11.21 10.02 -7.61
CA ARG A 281 -11.08 10.94 -8.77
C ARG A 281 -12.36 11.18 -9.53
N GLY A 282 -12.55 12.41 -10.00
CA GLY A 282 -13.64 12.78 -10.90
C GLY A 282 -15.01 12.36 -10.35
N LYS A 283 -15.71 11.47 -11.07
CA LYS A 283 -17.02 10.95 -10.68
C LYS A 283 -16.96 9.70 -9.80
N GLU A 284 -15.79 9.16 -9.50
CA GLU A 284 -15.63 8.03 -8.58
C GLU A 284 -16.38 8.33 -7.28
N GLN A 285 -17.13 7.38 -6.77
CA GLN A 285 -17.91 7.50 -5.53
C GLN A 285 -17.59 6.37 -4.55
N ASP A 286 -16.67 5.46 -4.87
CA ASP A 286 -16.35 4.34 -4.01
C ASP A 286 -15.89 4.86 -2.63
N PRO A 287 -16.66 4.58 -1.56
CA PRO A 287 -16.31 5.02 -0.22
C PRO A 287 -15.04 4.34 0.30
N ALA A 288 -14.57 3.24 -0.31
CA ALA A 288 -13.37 2.54 0.08
C ALA A 288 -12.12 3.45 0.06
N PHE A 289 -12.07 4.42 -0.86
CA PHE A 289 -10.97 5.40 -0.94
C PHE A 289 -10.86 6.27 0.32
N SER A 290 -11.98 6.80 0.81
CA SER A 290 -12.02 7.59 2.05
C SER A 290 -11.84 6.69 3.28
N ALA A 291 -12.49 5.53 3.27
CA ALA A 291 -12.42 4.56 4.37
C ALA A 291 -10.99 4.05 4.60
N LEU A 292 -10.18 3.92 3.54
CA LEU A 292 -8.76 3.59 3.65
C LEU A 292 -8.02 4.58 4.57
N LEU A 293 -8.15 5.88 4.31
CA LEU A 293 -7.52 6.91 5.12
C LEU A 293 -8.15 6.97 6.51
N GLY A 294 -9.48 6.91 6.61
CA GLY A 294 -10.20 6.96 7.88
C GLY A 294 -9.85 5.81 8.84
N ARG A 295 -9.76 4.58 8.35
CA ARG A 295 -9.34 3.41 9.14
C ARG A 295 -7.87 3.50 9.56
N THR A 296 -7.02 4.07 8.70
CA THR A 296 -5.60 4.30 9.02
C THR A 296 -5.43 5.34 10.13
N VAL A 297 -6.13 6.48 10.04
CA VAL A 297 -6.15 7.51 11.10
C VAL A 297 -6.66 6.92 12.42
N ALA A 298 -7.75 6.14 12.38
CA ALA A 298 -8.30 5.50 13.58
C ALA A 298 -7.32 4.51 14.22
N TRP A 299 -6.60 3.72 13.43
CA TRP A 299 -5.59 2.79 13.94
C TRP A 299 -4.37 3.52 14.54
N LEU A 300 -3.88 4.56 13.86
CA LEU A 300 -2.77 5.39 14.35
C LEU A 300 -3.12 6.06 15.68
N ALA A 301 -4.26 6.72 15.77
CA ALA A 301 -4.71 7.41 16.98
C ALA A 301 -5.15 6.44 18.10
N GLY A 302 -5.51 5.21 17.75
CA GLY A 302 -5.96 4.20 18.70
C GLY A 302 -4.84 3.70 19.62
N ALA A 303 -5.21 3.31 20.84
CA ALA A 303 -4.32 2.56 21.71
C ALA A 303 -4.06 1.15 21.18
N ARG A 304 -2.90 0.56 21.53
CA ARG A 304 -2.67 -0.85 21.24
C ARG A 304 -3.70 -1.74 21.93
N ARG A 305 -4.32 -2.61 21.14
CA ARG A 305 -5.30 -3.58 21.62
C ARG A 305 -4.65 -4.53 22.61
N ALA A 306 -5.45 -5.03 23.55
CA ALA A 306 -4.96 -6.03 24.50
C ALA A 306 -4.55 -7.32 23.75
N GLN A 307 -5.39 -7.75 22.81
CA GLN A 307 -5.20 -8.95 22.01
C GLN A 307 -5.39 -8.57 20.55
N ASP A 308 -4.40 -8.89 19.72
CA ASP A 308 -4.46 -8.71 18.28
C ASP A 308 -3.40 -9.59 17.62
N VAL A 309 -3.67 -10.04 16.40
CA VAL A 309 -2.75 -10.91 15.65
C VAL A 309 -2.96 -10.70 14.17
N GLU A 310 -1.87 -10.75 13.41
CA GLU A 310 -1.86 -10.67 11.95
C GLU A 310 -1.32 -11.97 11.35
N LEU A 311 -2.04 -12.47 10.33
CA LEU A 311 -1.64 -13.57 9.47
C LEU A 311 -1.20 -12.98 8.12
N VAL A 312 0.06 -13.17 7.77
CA VAL A 312 0.61 -12.74 6.47
C VAL A 312 1.01 -13.97 5.67
N VAL A 313 0.50 -14.11 4.45
CA VAL A 313 0.92 -15.15 3.50
C VAL A 313 1.60 -14.46 2.33
N GLU A 314 2.91 -14.65 2.20
CA GLU A 314 3.70 -13.90 1.23
C GLU A 314 3.67 -14.56 -0.14
N LYS A 315 3.12 -13.85 -1.14
CA LYS A 315 2.94 -14.35 -2.50
C LYS A 315 2.24 -15.72 -2.47
N PRO A 316 0.94 -15.76 -2.11
CA PRO A 316 0.21 -16.99 -1.85
C PRO A 316 0.16 -17.94 -3.03
N LEU A 317 0.31 -17.43 -4.27
CA LEU A 317 0.46 -18.25 -5.47
C LEU A 317 1.91 -18.69 -5.69
N ARG A 318 2.11 -19.98 -5.86
CA ARG A 318 3.39 -20.57 -6.26
C ARG A 318 3.23 -21.58 -7.39
N PHE A 319 4.33 -21.77 -8.11
CA PHE A 319 4.41 -22.71 -9.21
C PHE A 319 5.41 -23.82 -8.90
N GLY A 320 5.11 -25.05 -9.33
CA GLY A 320 6.03 -26.18 -9.23
C GLY A 320 5.74 -27.25 -10.27
N ALA A 321 6.71 -28.14 -10.49
CA ALA A 321 6.54 -29.29 -11.38
C ALA A 321 5.73 -30.42 -10.71
N PRO A 322 5.15 -31.35 -11.48
CA PRO A 322 4.53 -32.56 -10.91
C PRO A 322 5.52 -33.30 -10.01
N GLY A 323 5.07 -33.69 -8.81
CA GLY A 323 5.88 -34.36 -7.79
C GLY A 323 6.74 -33.44 -6.92
N ALA A 324 6.77 -32.13 -7.20
CA ALA A 324 7.53 -31.17 -6.40
C ALA A 324 6.80 -30.79 -5.11
N ALA A 325 7.57 -30.41 -4.09
CA ALA A 325 7.07 -29.71 -2.92
C ALA A 325 7.31 -28.21 -3.09
N VAL A 326 6.25 -27.42 -2.93
CA VAL A 326 6.27 -25.97 -3.11
C VAL A 326 6.07 -25.30 -1.75
N THR A 327 6.88 -24.27 -1.48
CA THR A 327 6.90 -23.58 -0.18
C THR A 327 6.33 -22.16 -0.29
N VAL A 328 5.40 -21.82 0.59
CA VAL A 328 4.85 -20.46 0.77
C VAL A 328 5.22 -19.95 2.16
N PRO A 329 5.93 -18.81 2.27
CA PRO A 329 6.21 -18.18 3.56
C PRO A 329 4.92 -17.69 4.22
N VAL A 330 4.78 -17.97 5.51
CA VAL A 330 3.66 -17.53 6.34
C VAL A 330 4.22 -16.86 7.58
N GLN A 331 3.70 -15.71 7.97
CA GLN A 331 4.12 -14.99 9.18
C GLN A 331 2.93 -14.81 10.11
N LEU A 332 3.18 -15.04 11.39
CA LEU A 332 2.23 -14.78 12.48
C LEU A 332 2.81 -13.71 13.37
N ILE A 333 2.07 -12.63 13.57
CA ILE A 333 2.55 -11.46 14.30
C ILE A 333 1.55 -11.12 15.38
N ASN A 334 1.92 -11.21 16.66
CA ASN A 334 1.08 -10.74 17.75
C ASN A 334 1.26 -9.23 17.90
N THR A 335 0.31 -8.48 17.37
CA THR A 335 0.24 -7.01 17.41
C THR A 335 -0.44 -6.50 18.69
N GLY A 336 -0.87 -7.40 19.58
CA GLY A 336 -1.46 -7.09 20.88
C GLY A 336 -0.44 -6.92 22.01
N ARG A 337 -0.96 -6.59 23.21
CA ARG A 337 -0.20 -6.47 24.46
C ARG A 337 -0.17 -7.75 25.30
N GLN A 338 -1.00 -8.73 24.97
CA GLN A 338 -1.14 -9.99 25.70
C GLN A 338 -0.73 -11.19 24.85
N PRO A 339 -0.15 -12.23 25.47
CA PRO A 339 0.13 -13.47 24.78
C PRO A 339 -1.15 -14.12 24.23
N LEU A 340 -1.01 -14.83 23.11
CA LEU A 340 -2.11 -15.55 22.45
C LEU A 340 -1.76 -17.02 22.28
N THR A 341 -2.79 -17.87 22.28
CA THR A 341 -2.71 -19.24 21.79
C THR A 341 -3.34 -19.27 20.41
N LEU A 342 -2.63 -19.82 19.43
CA LEU A 342 -3.03 -19.87 18.03
C LEU A 342 -3.22 -21.32 17.58
N GLN A 343 -4.28 -21.56 16.83
CA GLN A 343 -4.52 -22.80 16.10
C GLN A 343 -4.58 -22.49 14.61
N LEU A 344 -3.86 -23.29 13.82
CA LEU A 344 -3.83 -23.14 12.36
C LEU A 344 -4.29 -24.43 11.70
N ARG A 345 -5.09 -24.31 10.65
CA ARG A 345 -5.53 -25.44 9.83
C ARG A 345 -5.66 -25.06 8.37
N PHE A 346 -5.46 -26.05 7.51
CA PHE A 346 -5.81 -25.96 6.10
C PHE A 346 -7.14 -26.65 5.86
N ASP A 347 -7.97 -26.03 5.03
CA ASP A 347 -9.23 -26.56 4.55
C ASP A 347 -9.32 -26.39 3.02
N GLY A 348 -10.11 -27.23 2.34
CA GLY A 348 -10.43 -27.11 0.90
C GLY A 348 -9.38 -27.65 -0.08
N ASN A 349 -8.18 -28.00 0.39
CA ASN A 349 -7.10 -28.53 -0.44
C ASN A 349 -7.35 -29.97 -0.92
N GLN A 350 -7.00 -30.25 -2.16
CA GLN A 350 -6.99 -31.60 -2.74
C GLN A 350 -5.60 -32.25 -2.66
N TRP A 351 -4.55 -31.44 -2.66
CA TRP A 351 -3.17 -31.89 -2.56
C TRP A 351 -2.71 -31.85 -1.10
N PRO A 352 -1.76 -32.70 -0.67
CA PRO A 352 -1.26 -32.64 0.70
C PRO A 352 -0.62 -31.29 0.99
N VAL A 353 -1.09 -30.61 2.04
CA VAL A 353 -0.53 -29.34 2.54
C VAL A 353 -0.24 -29.46 4.03
N SER A 354 0.90 -28.92 4.46
CA SER A 354 1.31 -28.89 5.88
C SER A 354 1.96 -27.57 6.26
N LEU A 355 1.92 -27.21 7.56
CA LEU A 355 2.71 -26.11 8.12
C LEU A 355 3.95 -26.64 8.81
N GLN A 356 5.07 -25.97 8.57
CA GLN A 356 6.34 -26.28 9.18
C GLN A 356 6.98 -25.04 9.80
N ARG A 357 7.77 -25.25 10.85
CA ARG A 357 8.68 -24.25 11.42
C ARG A 357 10.07 -24.85 11.41
N THR A 358 11.03 -24.17 10.79
CA THR A 358 12.43 -24.64 10.69
C THR A 358 12.56 -26.09 10.18
N GLY A 359 11.67 -26.50 9.26
CA GLY A 359 11.63 -27.85 8.67
C GLY A 359 10.91 -28.92 9.49
N GLU A 360 10.43 -28.58 10.70
CA GLU A 360 9.68 -29.49 11.56
C GLU A 360 8.18 -29.22 11.49
N ALA A 361 7.36 -30.27 11.65
CA ALA A 361 5.91 -30.13 11.68
C ALA A 361 5.47 -29.24 12.86
N LEU A 362 4.51 -28.35 12.60
CA LEU A 362 3.99 -27.46 13.62
C LEU A 362 3.15 -28.24 14.67
N PRO A 363 3.25 -27.92 15.98
CA PRO A 363 2.30 -28.42 16.96
C PRO A 363 0.87 -27.94 16.67
N ALA A 364 -0.12 -28.66 17.21
CA ALA A 364 -1.54 -28.32 17.02
C ALA A 364 -1.92 -26.93 17.57
N GLN A 365 -1.18 -26.44 18.56
CA GLN A 365 -1.32 -25.12 19.14
C GLN A 365 0.04 -24.46 19.31
N LEU A 366 0.08 -23.15 19.09
CA LEU A 366 1.27 -22.32 19.22
C LEU A 366 1.00 -21.18 20.19
N GLN A 367 1.89 -20.96 21.15
CA GLN A 367 1.86 -19.73 21.95
C GLN A 367 2.68 -18.64 21.26
N LEU A 368 2.09 -17.46 21.12
CA LEU A 368 2.74 -16.28 20.56
C LEU A 368 2.71 -15.16 21.60
N ALA A 369 3.88 -14.87 22.15
CA ALA A 369 4.06 -13.75 23.09
C ALA A 369 3.72 -12.41 22.40
N PRO A 370 3.35 -11.36 23.16
CA PRO A 370 3.15 -10.02 22.61
C PRO A 370 4.35 -9.62 21.78
N CYS A 371 4.13 -8.90 20.69
CA CYS A 371 5.21 -8.27 19.92
C CYS A 371 6.21 -9.26 19.33
N ARG A 372 5.78 -10.49 19.10
CA ARG A 372 6.58 -11.52 18.47
C ARG A 372 6.01 -11.85 17.12
N ARG A 373 6.95 -12.06 16.20
CA ARG A 373 6.73 -12.66 14.90
C ARG A 373 7.26 -14.08 14.92
N ILE A 374 6.51 -15.00 14.33
CA ILE A 374 6.97 -16.35 14.01
C ILE A 374 6.83 -16.54 12.51
N ASP A 375 7.93 -16.90 11.88
CA ASP A 375 7.96 -17.33 10.47
C ASP A 375 7.70 -18.83 10.38
N LEU A 376 6.76 -19.18 9.52
CA LEU A 376 6.32 -20.52 9.19
C LEU A 376 6.47 -20.73 7.68
N THR A 377 6.40 -21.99 7.26
CA THR A 377 6.38 -22.38 5.86
C THR A 377 5.22 -23.32 5.62
N ALA A 378 4.30 -22.90 4.76
CA ALA A 378 3.31 -23.80 4.19
C ALA A 378 3.97 -24.61 3.06
N VAL A 379 3.87 -25.93 3.13
CA VAL A 379 4.44 -26.86 2.15
C VAL A 379 3.29 -27.59 1.47
N ALA A 380 3.09 -27.31 0.18
CA ALA A 380 2.11 -27.97 -0.67
C ALA A 380 2.82 -28.99 -1.58
N ALA A 381 2.40 -30.26 -1.55
CA ALA A 381 2.98 -31.33 -2.35
C ALA A 381 2.17 -31.53 -3.64
N ILE A 382 2.75 -31.17 -4.78
CA ILE A 382 2.12 -31.38 -6.09
C ILE A 382 2.16 -32.88 -6.41
N PRO A 383 1.01 -33.53 -6.69
CA PRO A 383 1.01 -34.93 -7.09
C PRO A 383 1.85 -35.17 -8.34
N SER A 384 2.58 -36.28 -8.39
CA SER A 384 3.36 -36.66 -9.59
C SER A 384 2.48 -36.90 -10.83
N SER A 385 1.19 -37.16 -10.62
CA SER A 385 0.18 -37.32 -11.67
C SER A 385 -0.47 -36.01 -12.12
N ALA A 386 -0.14 -34.88 -11.50
CA ALA A 386 -0.74 -33.60 -11.84
C ALA A 386 -0.34 -33.19 -13.26
N VAL A 387 -1.32 -32.74 -14.05
CA VAL A 387 -1.12 -32.27 -15.42
C VAL A 387 -0.73 -30.79 -15.42
N ARG A 388 -0.19 -30.31 -16.54
CA ARG A 388 0.10 -28.88 -16.76
C ARG A 388 -1.12 -28.02 -16.43
N ASP A 389 -0.89 -26.90 -15.74
CA ASP A 389 -1.89 -25.91 -15.35
C ASP A 389 -2.96 -26.42 -14.35
N ALA A 390 -2.88 -27.68 -13.90
CA ALA A 390 -3.66 -28.11 -12.76
C ALA A 390 -3.23 -27.30 -11.53
N GLY A 391 -4.19 -26.91 -10.70
CA GLY A 391 -3.92 -26.15 -9.48
C GLY A 391 -4.77 -26.62 -8.31
N ASP A 392 -4.31 -26.26 -7.12
CA ASP A 392 -5.01 -26.48 -5.87
C ASP A 392 -4.93 -25.21 -5.01
N ILE A 393 -6.00 -24.93 -4.27
CA ILE A 393 -6.09 -23.78 -3.37
C ILE A 393 -6.45 -24.31 -1.98
N ALA A 394 -5.55 -24.08 -1.02
CA ALA A 394 -5.78 -24.37 0.39
C ALA A 394 -6.16 -23.07 1.12
N THR A 395 -7.21 -23.10 1.92
CA THR A 395 -7.53 -21.98 2.83
C THR A 395 -6.85 -22.22 4.17
N LEU A 396 -5.86 -21.39 4.50
CA LEU A 396 -5.27 -21.34 5.84
C LEU A 396 -6.18 -20.53 6.76
N THR A 397 -6.72 -21.17 7.79
CA THR A 397 -7.48 -20.50 8.86
C THR A 397 -6.61 -20.38 10.11
N LEU A 398 -6.49 -19.16 10.64
CA LEU A 398 -5.97 -18.88 11.97
C LEU A 398 -7.12 -18.64 12.93
N GLU A 399 -7.12 -19.33 14.06
CA GLU A 399 -8.01 -19.09 15.20
C GLU A 399 -7.17 -18.73 16.42
N ALA A 400 -7.57 -17.66 17.11
CA ALA A 400 -6.88 -17.18 18.30
C ALA A 400 -7.73 -17.41 19.56
N SER A 401 -7.05 -17.67 20.66
CA SER A 401 -7.62 -17.66 22.01
C SER A 401 -6.67 -16.97 22.99
N ALA A 402 -7.25 -16.47 24.08
CA ALA A 402 -6.47 -16.01 25.22
C ALA A 402 -5.70 -17.17 25.87
N VAL A 403 -4.70 -16.87 26.70
CA VAL A 403 -3.91 -17.91 27.39
C VAL A 403 -4.75 -18.78 28.33
N ASP A 404 -5.88 -18.28 28.82
CA ASP A 404 -6.85 -19.05 29.62
C ASP A 404 -7.78 -19.96 28.79
N GLY A 405 -7.62 -19.97 27.47
CA GLY A 405 -8.42 -20.77 26.54
C GLY A 405 -9.67 -20.08 26.00
N THR A 406 -9.96 -18.83 26.41
CA THR A 406 -11.13 -18.09 25.91
C THR A 406 -11.00 -17.82 24.40
N PRO A 407 -11.93 -18.29 23.55
CA PRO A 407 -11.89 -18.06 22.11
C PRO A 407 -12.04 -16.57 21.76
N LEU A 408 -11.28 -16.10 20.77
CA LEU A 408 -11.31 -14.73 20.26
C LEU A 408 -11.74 -14.71 18.79
N PRO A 409 -13.03 -14.97 18.48
CA PRO A 409 -13.51 -15.14 17.10
C PRO A 409 -13.35 -13.88 16.23
N ALA A 410 -13.28 -12.69 16.85
CA ALA A 410 -13.00 -11.44 16.15
C ALA A 410 -11.58 -11.37 15.55
N LEU A 411 -10.68 -12.25 15.99
CA LEU A 411 -9.30 -12.35 15.52
C LEU A 411 -9.10 -13.53 14.54
N THR A 412 -10.17 -14.24 14.15
CA THR A 412 -10.07 -15.30 13.16
C THR A 412 -9.74 -14.71 11.79
N GLN A 413 -8.65 -15.16 11.20
CA GLN A 413 -8.19 -14.73 9.89
C GLN A 413 -8.14 -15.90 8.90
N ARG A 414 -8.30 -15.60 7.61
CA ARG A 414 -8.18 -16.57 6.53
C ARG A 414 -7.29 -16.02 5.42
N ALA A 415 -6.44 -16.87 4.88
CA ALA A 415 -5.62 -16.56 3.74
C ALA A 415 -5.55 -17.78 2.80
N GLU A 416 -5.38 -17.53 1.51
CA GLU A 416 -5.23 -18.59 0.52
C GLU A 416 -3.76 -18.97 0.34
N VAL A 417 -3.53 -20.26 0.05
CA VAL A 417 -2.26 -20.80 -0.42
C VAL A 417 -2.57 -21.54 -1.71
N ALA A 418 -2.18 -20.95 -2.84
CA ALA A 418 -2.46 -21.46 -4.17
C ALA A 418 -1.21 -22.08 -4.79
N THR A 419 -1.34 -23.28 -5.32
CA THR A 419 -0.26 -23.96 -6.04
C THR A 419 -0.72 -24.32 -7.43
N THR A 420 0.07 -24.00 -8.44
CA THR A 420 -0.20 -24.34 -9.84
C THR A 420 0.94 -25.17 -10.41
N VAL A 421 0.60 -26.19 -11.17
CA VAL A 421 1.57 -26.98 -11.91
C VAL A 421 2.08 -26.16 -13.08
N PHE A 422 3.33 -25.75 -12.98
CA PHE A 422 4.08 -25.21 -14.11
C PHE A 422 5.27 -26.12 -14.35
N PRO A 423 5.38 -26.74 -15.53
CA PRO A 423 6.57 -27.50 -15.86
C PRO A 423 7.77 -26.55 -15.79
N THR A 424 8.83 -26.97 -15.12
CA THR A 424 10.06 -26.18 -14.93
C THR A 424 10.45 -25.43 -16.20
N TRP A 425 10.93 -24.18 -16.05
CA TRP A 425 11.55 -23.44 -17.14
C TRP A 425 12.55 -24.34 -17.88
N GLN A 426 12.38 -24.42 -19.19
CA GLN A 426 13.29 -25.13 -20.08
C GLN A 426 13.98 -24.09 -20.93
N VAL A 427 15.31 -24.12 -20.96
CA VAL A 427 16.07 -23.34 -21.93
C VAL A 427 15.92 -24.05 -23.27
N ALA A 428 15.12 -23.45 -24.15
CA ALA A 428 15.07 -23.85 -25.55
C ALA A 428 16.39 -23.48 -26.25
N PRO A 429 16.76 -24.16 -27.35
CA PRO A 429 17.85 -23.72 -28.20
C PRO A 429 17.69 -22.25 -28.59
N SER A 430 18.81 -21.54 -28.67
CA SER A 430 18.83 -20.13 -29.09
C SER A 430 18.17 -19.96 -30.46
N LEU A 431 17.53 -18.80 -30.64
CA LEU A 431 17.02 -18.37 -31.93
C LEU A 431 18.16 -18.41 -32.97
N PRO A 432 17.99 -19.05 -34.14
CA PRO A 432 19.08 -19.24 -35.10
C PRO A 432 19.66 -17.93 -35.62
N THR A 433 18.81 -16.91 -35.80
CA THR A 433 19.23 -15.57 -36.22
C THR A 433 19.17 -14.60 -35.03
N PRO A 434 20.32 -14.13 -34.51
CA PRO A 434 20.37 -13.13 -33.44
C PRO A 434 19.67 -11.83 -33.83
N ARG A 435 18.82 -11.32 -32.94
CA ARG A 435 18.04 -10.10 -33.15
C ARG A 435 17.51 -9.55 -31.83
N TYR A 436 17.15 -8.27 -31.83
CA TYR A 436 16.44 -7.61 -30.74
C TYR A 436 15.17 -6.91 -31.26
N GLN A 437 14.26 -6.54 -30.35
CA GLN A 437 12.97 -5.91 -30.67
C GLN A 437 12.12 -6.70 -31.70
N GLN A 438 12.24 -8.02 -31.71
CA GLN A 438 11.36 -8.89 -32.49
C GLN A 438 9.94 -8.94 -31.91
N ALA A 439 8.96 -9.14 -32.77
CA ALA A 439 7.63 -9.56 -32.33
C ALA A 439 7.65 -11.07 -32.05
N THR A 440 6.97 -11.49 -30.99
CA THR A 440 6.81 -12.92 -30.65
C THR A 440 5.32 -13.24 -30.56
N VAL A 441 4.89 -14.31 -31.22
CA VAL A 441 3.51 -14.82 -31.11
C VAL A 441 3.51 -16.32 -30.86
N ALA A 442 2.72 -16.76 -29.89
CA ALA A 442 2.38 -18.15 -29.69
C ALA A 442 0.99 -18.39 -30.28
N LEU A 443 0.88 -19.24 -31.29
CA LEU A 443 -0.43 -19.55 -31.89
C LEU A 443 -1.06 -20.75 -31.16
N PRO A 444 -2.33 -20.65 -30.70
CA PRO A 444 -3.09 -21.83 -30.30
C PRO A 444 -3.20 -22.74 -31.52
N GLY A 445 -2.90 -24.03 -31.35
CA GLY A 445 -2.72 -24.96 -32.47
C GLY A 445 -3.84 -24.84 -33.51
N ILE A 446 -3.48 -24.42 -34.73
CA ILE A 446 -4.40 -24.31 -35.86
C ILE A 446 -4.80 -25.74 -36.25
N PRO A 447 -6.06 -26.02 -36.66
CA PRO A 447 -6.42 -27.34 -37.18
C PRO A 447 -5.50 -27.77 -38.33
N GLY A 448 -4.73 -28.83 -38.11
CA GLY A 448 -3.70 -29.32 -39.05
C GLY A 448 -2.26 -28.99 -38.66
N GLU A 449 -2.04 -28.09 -37.70
CA GLU A 449 -0.73 -27.78 -37.11
C GLU A 449 -0.63 -28.31 -35.67
N ARG A 450 0.60 -28.58 -35.22
CA ARG A 450 0.85 -28.99 -33.83
C ARG A 450 0.72 -27.78 -32.92
N ALA A 451 -0.02 -27.92 -31.81
CA ALA A 451 -0.03 -26.94 -30.75
C ALA A 451 1.40 -26.72 -30.19
N GLY A 452 1.69 -25.49 -29.73
CA GLY A 452 2.99 -25.16 -29.12
C GLY A 452 4.05 -24.64 -30.10
N GLN A 453 3.63 -23.89 -31.12
CA GLN A 453 4.55 -23.18 -32.00
C GLN A 453 4.70 -21.72 -31.57
N LEU A 454 5.95 -21.26 -31.48
CA LEU A 454 6.30 -19.90 -31.15
C LEU A 454 7.01 -19.27 -32.34
N TYR A 455 6.52 -18.13 -32.79
CA TYR A 455 7.03 -17.44 -33.98
C TYR A 455 7.79 -16.20 -33.54
N ALA A 456 9.01 -16.06 -34.02
CA ALA A 456 9.82 -14.85 -33.94
C ALA A 456 9.76 -14.14 -35.30
N ILE A 457 9.16 -12.95 -35.31
CA ILE A 457 8.84 -12.19 -36.52
C ILE A 457 9.62 -10.87 -36.50
N GLY A 458 10.32 -10.61 -37.60
CA GLY A 458 11.07 -9.37 -37.78
C GLY A 458 12.21 -9.18 -36.78
N GLY A 459 12.39 -7.95 -36.31
CA GLY A 459 13.45 -7.55 -35.38
C GLY A 459 14.64 -6.91 -36.09
N TRP A 460 15.65 -6.58 -35.30
CA TRP A 460 16.84 -5.86 -35.76
C TRP A 460 18.09 -6.66 -35.39
N ALA A 461 19.04 -6.78 -36.32
CA ALA A 461 20.36 -7.34 -36.00
C ALA A 461 21.38 -6.22 -35.84
N ASP A 462 22.29 -6.39 -34.89
CA ASP A 462 23.47 -5.56 -34.79
C ASP A 462 24.35 -5.80 -36.03
N GLY A 463 24.37 -4.82 -36.93
CA GLY A 463 25.30 -4.77 -38.04
C GLY A 463 26.68 -4.46 -37.51
N GLY A 464 27.42 -5.49 -37.08
CA GLY A 464 28.69 -5.40 -36.37
C GLY A 464 29.63 -4.31 -36.88
N ASP A 465 29.64 -3.20 -36.16
CA ASP A 465 30.56 -2.07 -36.25
C ASP A 465 30.34 -1.27 -34.96
N SER A 466 31.34 -1.29 -34.07
CA SER A 466 31.32 -0.59 -32.78
C SER A 466 31.42 0.94 -32.89
N SER A 467 31.15 1.51 -34.06
CA SER A 467 31.24 2.94 -34.38
C SER A 467 29.94 3.51 -34.98
N GLY A 468 28.81 2.81 -34.83
CA GLY A 468 27.48 3.27 -35.27
C GLY A 468 26.88 2.42 -36.37
N GLY A 469 27.10 1.10 -36.32
CA GLY A 469 26.66 0.12 -37.30
C GLY A 469 25.19 0.25 -37.71
N ASN A 470 24.96 0.22 -39.02
CA ASN A 470 23.63 0.21 -39.61
C ASN A 470 22.80 -0.92 -39.02
N VAL A 471 21.74 -0.57 -38.29
CA VAL A 471 20.76 -1.53 -37.80
C VAL A 471 19.97 -2.04 -39.00
N VAL A 472 20.09 -3.34 -39.30
CA VAL A 472 19.40 -3.95 -40.44
C VAL A 472 18.14 -4.65 -39.94
N ALA A 473 16.99 -4.22 -40.47
CA ALA A 473 15.73 -4.89 -40.23
C ALA A 473 15.80 -6.33 -40.75
N GLN A 474 15.52 -7.30 -39.89
CA GLN A 474 15.46 -8.70 -40.27
C GLN A 474 14.11 -8.98 -40.94
N THR A 475 14.14 -9.52 -42.14
CA THR A 475 12.93 -10.01 -42.83
C THR A 475 12.66 -11.48 -42.56
N THR A 476 13.58 -12.17 -41.89
CA THR A 476 13.50 -13.60 -41.61
C THR A 476 12.48 -13.88 -40.50
N ASN A 477 11.51 -14.75 -40.77
CA ASN A 477 10.61 -15.25 -39.72
C ASN A 477 11.06 -16.66 -39.31
N GLU A 478 11.12 -16.92 -38.01
CA GLU A 478 11.57 -18.22 -37.48
C GLU A 478 10.51 -18.79 -36.55
N ARG A 479 10.33 -20.11 -36.61
CA ARG A 479 9.34 -20.84 -35.84
C ARG A 479 10.01 -21.86 -34.95
N PHE A 480 9.73 -21.81 -33.66
CA PHE A 480 10.12 -22.81 -32.68
C PHE A 480 9.00 -23.82 -32.48
N ASP A 481 9.30 -25.10 -32.70
CA ASP A 481 8.40 -26.20 -32.36
C ASP A 481 8.78 -26.72 -30.96
N SER A 482 7.95 -26.40 -29.96
CA SER A 482 8.20 -26.80 -28.57
C SER A 482 8.10 -28.31 -28.31
N CYS A 483 7.52 -29.09 -29.23
CA CYS A 483 7.46 -30.55 -29.10
C CYS A 483 8.77 -31.20 -29.53
N THR A 484 9.47 -30.62 -30.52
CA THR A 484 10.75 -31.14 -31.04
C THR A 484 11.96 -30.38 -30.51
N GLY A 485 11.76 -29.20 -29.94
CA GLY A 485 12.83 -28.31 -29.52
C GLY A 485 13.62 -27.74 -30.70
N GLN A 486 13.06 -27.71 -31.91
CA GLN A 486 13.76 -27.27 -33.12
C GLN A 486 13.24 -25.94 -33.63
N TRP A 487 14.16 -25.15 -34.19
CA TRP A 487 13.82 -23.96 -34.96
C TRP A 487 13.73 -24.27 -36.44
N GLN A 488 12.80 -23.60 -37.11
CA GLN A 488 12.64 -23.63 -38.55
C GLN A 488 12.57 -22.20 -39.08
N THR A 489 13.45 -21.86 -40.03
CA THR A 489 13.31 -20.64 -40.82
C THR A 489 12.13 -20.79 -41.77
N LEU A 490 11.21 -19.83 -41.72
CA LEU A 490 10.06 -19.78 -42.62
C LEU A 490 10.46 -19.03 -43.89
N ALA A 491 10.02 -19.52 -45.03
CA ALA A 491 10.14 -18.79 -46.29
C ALA A 491 9.32 -17.49 -46.18
N ALA A 492 9.92 -16.39 -46.64
CA ALA A 492 9.28 -15.07 -46.69
C ALA A 492 8.10 -15.04 -47.67
#